data_AF-A0A7D9LZ29-F1
#
_entry.id   AF-A0A7D9LZ29-F1
#
_cell.length_a   1.000
_cell.length_b   1.000
_cell.length_c   1.000
_cell.angle_alpha   90.00
_cell.angle_beta   90.00
_cell.angle_gamma   90.00
#
_symmetry.space_group_name_H-M   'P 1'
#
loop_
_entity.id
_entity.type
_entity.pdbx_description
1 polymer ?
#
loop_
_entity_poly.entity_id
_entity_poly.type
_entity_poly.pdbx_seq_one_letter_code
_entity_poly.pdbx_strand_id
1 'polypeptide(L)'
;MDDIIWLENIREAVKASKREFDVEHIIGRGTFAKVVKAKCTKEGVNEGKQFAIKILTYDVNNRDHLEYQYREIESLYRLNNSNVIKYFDSWVMQAEADNSTDVDADESMPTPQNTYSIDNNESVPISQEKYSADSSEALKTEFIARKENEKVVSQCLLNEFTLSAMKAEVERRTRVKADRQVLRQERTIDGKMTHIKIEEDEDVENIFKIAAKKKYVVVVVVIEQSPESVKKLSKTKCTHM
;
A
#
# COMPACT_ATOMS: atom_id res chain seq x y z
N MET A 1 11.31 28.32 -0.29
CA MET A 1 11.76 27.84 -1.62
C MET A 1 10.91 28.45 -2.74
N ASP A 2 11.55 29.04 -3.75
CA ASP A 2 10.90 29.62 -4.94
C ASP A 2 10.20 28.53 -5.77
N ASP A 3 8.99 28.81 -6.26
CA ASP A 3 8.23 27.87 -7.09
C ASP A 3 8.91 27.56 -8.43
N ILE A 4 9.72 28.48 -8.95
CA ILE A 4 10.51 28.26 -10.16
C ILE A 4 11.56 27.17 -9.90
N ILE A 5 12.32 27.30 -8.80
CA ILE A 5 13.35 26.33 -8.41
C ILE A 5 12.69 24.97 -8.12
N TRP A 6 11.58 24.98 -7.37
CA TRP A 6 10.84 23.77 -7.06
C TRP A 6 10.34 23.06 -8.32
N LEU A 7 9.78 23.79 -9.29
CA LEU A 7 9.28 23.22 -10.53
C LEU A 7 10.40 22.61 -11.38
N GLU A 8 11.57 23.24 -11.41
CA GLU A 8 12.73 22.72 -12.15
C GLU A 8 13.25 21.42 -11.51
N ASN A 9 13.32 21.36 -10.17
CA ASN A 9 13.67 20.13 -9.46
C ASN A 9 12.68 18.99 -9.78
N ILE A 10 11.39 19.28 -9.87
CA ILE A 10 10.38 18.29 -10.27
C ILE A 10 10.56 17.84 -11.72
N ARG A 11 10.87 18.74 -12.65
CA ARG A 11 11.16 18.37 -14.04
C ARG A 11 12.31 17.38 -14.13
N GLU A 12 13.41 17.67 -13.44
CA GLU A 12 14.58 16.79 -13.43
C GLU A 12 14.29 15.45 -12.75
N ALA A 13 13.55 15.44 -11.63
CA ALA A 13 13.15 14.19 -10.98
C ALA A 13 12.26 13.31 -11.87
N VAL A 14 11.30 13.91 -12.59
CA VAL A 14 10.44 13.19 -13.53
C VAL A 14 11.26 12.62 -14.70
N LYS A 15 12.19 13.40 -15.27
CA LYS A 15 13.12 12.92 -16.31
C LYS A 15 13.99 11.77 -15.80
N ALA A 16 14.56 11.89 -14.60
CA ALA A 16 15.41 10.87 -13.97
C ALA A 16 14.63 9.57 -13.71
N SER A 17 13.34 9.66 -13.41
CA SER A 17 12.45 8.49 -13.27
C SER A 17 12.15 7.76 -14.58
N LYS A 18 12.71 8.22 -15.71
CA LYS A 18 12.50 7.69 -17.08
C LYS A 18 11.02 7.66 -17.48
N ARG A 19 10.24 8.58 -16.93
CA ARG A 19 8.83 8.73 -17.26
C ARG A 19 8.69 9.73 -18.42
N GLU A 20 7.80 9.40 -19.34
CA GLU A 20 7.56 10.16 -20.57
C GLU A 20 6.54 11.28 -20.32
N PHE A 21 6.91 12.21 -19.44
CA PHE A 21 6.13 13.40 -19.12
C PHE A 21 7.00 14.65 -19.20
N ASP A 22 6.50 15.66 -19.91
CA ASP A 22 7.03 17.00 -19.91
C ASP A 22 6.23 17.87 -18.92
N VAL A 23 6.85 18.32 -17.84
CA VAL A 23 6.19 19.06 -16.76
C VAL A 23 6.13 20.56 -17.12
N GLU A 24 4.92 21.09 -17.25
CA GLU A 24 4.67 22.45 -17.74
C GLU A 24 4.73 23.50 -16.62
N HIS A 25 3.71 23.57 -15.76
CA HIS A 25 3.58 24.58 -14.70
C HIS A 25 2.71 24.08 -13.53
N ILE A 26 2.79 24.76 -12.40
CA ILE A 26 1.98 24.49 -11.20
C ILE A 26 0.53 24.93 -11.47
N ILE A 27 -0.43 24.05 -11.23
CA ILE A 27 -1.88 24.30 -11.37
C ILE A 27 -2.64 24.26 -10.04
N GLY A 28 -2.00 23.81 -8.96
CA GLY A 28 -2.64 23.73 -7.65
C GLY A 28 -1.65 23.73 -6.51
N ARG A 29 -2.04 24.35 -5.39
CA ARG A 29 -1.31 24.36 -4.13
C ARG A 29 -2.29 23.98 -3.02
N GLY A 30 -1.96 22.92 -2.31
CA GLY A 30 -2.62 22.54 -1.07
C GLY A 30 -1.61 22.50 0.06
N THR A 31 -2.10 22.38 1.28
CA THR A 31 -1.27 22.29 2.50
C THR A 31 -0.26 21.16 2.43
N PHE A 32 -0.63 20.04 1.79
CA PHE A 32 0.17 18.81 1.76
C PHE A 32 0.64 18.40 0.37
N ALA A 33 0.30 19.18 -0.66
CA ALA A 33 0.54 18.80 -2.03
C ALA A 33 0.69 20.00 -2.95
N LYS A 34 1.54 19.84 -3.97
CA LYS A 34 1.52 20.71 -5.15
C LYS A 34 1.08 19.89 -6.34
N VAL A 35 0.32 20.50 -7.24
CA VAL A 35 -0.18 19.86 -8.45
C VAL A 35 0.43 20.56 -9.64
N VAL A 36 1.05 19.80 -10.54
CA VAL A 36 1.60 20.31 -11.80
C VAL A 36 0.81 19.74 -12.97
N LYS A 37 0.73 20.54 -14.03
CA LYS A 37 0.28 20.09 -15.34
C LYS A 37 1.46 19.50 -16.09
N ALA A 38 1.26 18.36 -16.71
CA ALA A 38 2.27 17.71 -17.54
C ALA A 38 1.66 17.16 -18.82
N LYS A 39 2.46 17.11 -19.88
CA LYS A 39 2.09 16.53 -21.18
C LYS A 39 2.78 15.18 -21.34
N CYS A 40 2.03 14.15 -21.70
CA CYS A 40 2.60 12.85 -21.97
C CYS A 40 3.34 12.87 -23.31
N THR A 41 4.61 12.50 -23.30
CA THR A 41 5.49 12.42 -24.48
C THR A 41 5.63 11.00 -25.02
N LYS A 42 4.98 10.03 -24.36
CA LYS A 42 4.98 8.63 -24.77
C LYS A 42 4.21 8.46 -26.07
N GLU A 43 4.82 7.82 -27.06
CA GLU A 43 4.14 7.40 -28.28
C GLU A 43 2.97 6.44 -27.96
N GLY A 44 1.81 6.71 -28.56
CA GLY A 44 0.63 5.84 -28.46
C GLY A 44 -0.64 6.56 -27.98
N VAL A 45 -1.52 5.84 -27.29
CA VAL A 45 -2.91 6.28 -27.01
C VAL A 45 -2.99 7.58 -26.18
N ASN A 46 -1.93 7.91 -25.44
CA ASN A 46 -1.88 9.10 -24.59
C ASN A 46 -0.91 10.17 -25.08
N GLU A 47 -0.33 9.99 -26.27
CA GLU A 47 0.61 10.96 -26.84
C GLU A 47 -0.03 12.35 -26.92
N GLY A 48 0.67 13.33 -26.38
CA GLY A 48 0.24 14.72 -26.36
C GLY A 48 -0.91 15.06 -25.41
N LYS A 49 -1.50 14.07 -24.72
CA LYS A 49 -2.53 14.33 -23.71
C LYS A 49 -1.94 15.00 -22.47
N GLN A 50 -2.75 15.83 -21.84
CA GLN A 50 -2.38 16.54 -20.62
C GLN A 50 -2.89 15.81 -19.38
N PHE A 51 -2.07 15.80 -18.34
CA PHE A 51 -2.30 15.15 -17.07
C PHE A 51 -2.02 16.11 -15.92
N ALA A 52 -2.68 15.88 -14.79
CA ALA A 52 -2.31 16.48 -13.53
C ALA A 52 -1.45 15.48 -12.74
N ILE A 53 -0.29 15.92 -12.26
CA ILE A 53 0.56 15.16 -11.35
C ILE A 53 0.46 15.83 -9.99
N LYS A 54 -0.03 15.11 -8.98
CA LYS A 54 -0.10 15.56 -7.59
C LYS A 54 1.15 15.07 -6.86
N ILE A 55 2.03 15.99 -6.49
CA ILE A 55 3.25 15.71 -5.74
C ILE A 55 2.91 15.75 -4.25
N LEU A 56 3.14 14.62 -3.59
CA LEU A 56 2.98 14.45 -2.16
C LEU A 56 4.37 14.26 -1.55
N THR A 57 4.74 15.14 -0.63
CA THR A 57 5.92 14.90 0.22
C THR A 57 5.51 14.00 1.38
N TYR A 58 6.37 13.06 1.74
CA TYR A 58 6.18 12.25 2.93
C TYR A 58 7.51 11.89 3.55
N ASP A 59 7.52 11.79 4.88
CA ASP A 59 8.61 11.22 5.63
C ASP A 59 8.39 9.71 5.74
N VAL A 60 9.37 8.92 5.28
CA VAL A 60 9.35 7.45 5.38
C VAL A 60 9.23 6.96 6.83
N ASN A 61 9.60 7.80 7.80
CA ASN A 61 9.49 7.49 9.22
C ASN A 61 8.11 7.80 9.80
N ASN A 62 7.28 8.59 9.11
CA ASN A 62 5.93 8.96 9.54
C ASN A 62 4.89 8.03 8.91
N ARG A 63 4.55 6.97 9.65
CA ARG A 63 3.60 5.93 9.19
C ARG A 63 2.20 6.47 8.93
N ASP A 64 1.71 7.39 9.75
CA ASP A 64 0.35 7.90 9.64
C ASP A 64 0.16 8.66 8.32
N HIS A 65 1.15 9.46 7.91
CA HIS A 65 1.13 10.17 6.63
C HIS A 65 1.08 9.23 5.43
N LEU A 66 1.83 8.12 5.48
CA LEU A 66 1.82 7.10 4.44
C LEU A 66 0.44 6.46 4.31
N GLU A 67 -0.20 6.11 5.44
CA GLU A 67 -1.52 5.49 5.44
C GLU A 67 -2.58 6.37 4.75
N TYR A 68 -2.60 7.68 5.04
CA TYR A 68 -3.52 8.61 4.38
C TYR A 68 -3.31 8.66 2.86
N GLN A 69 -2.06 8.68 2.40
CA GLN A 69 -1.73 8.72 0.97
C GLN A 69 -2.12 7.41 0.28
N TYR A 70 -1.88 6.27 0.91
CA TYR A 70 -2.32 4.97 0.39
C TYR A 70 -3.84 4.88 0.28
N ARG A 71 -4.57 5.34 1.30
CA ARG A 71 -6.03 5.35 1.27
C ARG A 71 -6.59 6.26 0.18
N GLU A 72 -5.97 7.41 -0.06
CA GLU A 72 -6.34 8.31 -1.16
C GLU A 72 -6.15 7.61 -2.52
N ILE A 73 -4.97 7.01 -2.75
CA ILE A 73 -4.67 6.29 -3.99
C ILE A 73 -5.60 5.09 -4.19
N GLU A 74 -5.84 4.29 -3.15
CA GLU A 74 -6.72 3.11 -3.22
C GLU A 74 -8.15 3.51 -3.59
N SER A 75 -8.65 4.60 -3.00
CA SER A 75 -9.99 5.11 -3.29
C SER A 75 -10.10 5.53 -4.76
N LEU A 76 -9.11 6.25 -5.29
CA LEU A 76 -9.11 6.69 -6.69
C LEU A 76 -8.93 5.52 -7.67
N TYR A 77 -8.11 4.53 -7.32
CA TYR A 77 -7.83 3.37 -8.16
C TYR A 77 -9.08 2.51 -8.41
N ARG A 78 -9.96 2.38 -7.41
CA ARG A 78 -11.19 1.58 -7.50
C ARG A 78 -12.31 2.28 -8.28
N LEU A 79 -12.22 3.59 -8.47
CA LEU A 79 -13.25 4.38 -9.13
C LEU A 79 -12.98 4.46 -10.63
N ASN A 80 -13.92 3.96 -11.43
CA ASN A 80 -13.89 4.05 -12.89
C ASN A 80 -15.22 4.61 -13.40
N ASN A 81 -15.43 5.91 -13.20
CA ASN A 81 -16.64 6.65 -13.58
C ASN A 81 -16.23 7.95 -14.29
N SER A 82 -16.98 8.39 -15.30
CA SER A 82 -16.67 9.59 -16.09
C SER A 82 -16.76 10.91 -15.29
N ASN A 83 -17.50 10.93 -14.19
CA ASN A 83 -17.70 12.09 -13.33
C ASN A 83 -16.75 12.10 -12.12
N VAL A 84 -15.85 11.11 -12.02
CA VAL A 84 -14.81 11.03 -11.00
C VAL A 84 -13.46 11.15 -11.68
N ILE A 85 -12.52 11.84 -11.04
CA ILE A 85 -11.17 11.95 -11.58
C ILE A 85 -10.54 10.56 -11.74
N LYS A 86 -9.97 10.31 -12.92
CA LYS A 86 -9.37 9.02 -13.24
C LYS A 86 -7.94 8.96 -12.74
N TYR A 87 -7.64 7.96 -11.93
CA TYR A 87 -6.26 7.60 -11.58
C TYR A 87 -5.59 6.83 -12.72
N PHE A 88 -4.36 7.20 -13.05
CA PHE A 88 -3.58 6.54 -14.11
C PHE A 88 -2.38 5.77 -13.57
N ASP A 89 -1.53 6.43 -12.78
CA ASP A 89 -0.32 5.82 -12.23
C ASP A 89 0.19 6.64 -11.02
N SER A 90 1.09 6.04 -10.23
CA SER A 90 1.88 6.74 -9.21
C SER A 90 3.28 6.14 -9.13
N TRP A 91 4.21 6.91 -8.60
CA TRP A 91 5.58 6.49 -8.37
C TRP A 91 6.21 7.30 -7.25
N VAL A 92 7.30 6.78 -6.71
CA VAL A 92 8.10 7.43 -5.66
C VAL A 92 9.37 7.98 -6.30
N MET A 93 9.74 9.19 -5.90
CA MET A 93 11.01 9.83 -6.26
C MET A 93 11.74 10.17 -4.97
N GLN A 94 13.07 10.02 -4.96
CA GLN A 94 13.88 10.59 -3.88
C GLN A 94 13.99 12.08 -4.14
N ALA A 95 13.51 12.89 -3.19
CA ALA A 95 13.93 14.27 -3.11
C ALA A 95 15.35 14.25 -2.54
N GLU A 96 16.33 14.72 -3.30
CA GLU A 96 17.61 15.05 -2.71
C GLU A 96 17.33 16.14 -1.66
N ALA A 97 17.65 15.84 -0.41
CA ALA A 97 17.43 16.78 0.68
C ALA A 97 18.35 17.98 0.44
N ASP A 98 17.80 19.06 -0.13
CA ASP A 98 18.44 20.36 -0.06
C ASP A 98 18.65 20.67 1.42
N ASN A 99 19.91 20.84 1.83
CA ASN A 99 20.31 21.32 3.16
C ASN A 99 19.86 22.77 3.42
N SER A 100 18.70 23.20 2.91
CA SER A 100 18.05 24.42 3.33
C SER A 100 17.42 24.17 4.70
N THR A 101 18.22 24.44 5.73
CA THR A 101 17.73 24.69 7.08
C THR A 101 16.99 26.03 7.06
N ASP A 102 15.75 26.02 6.56
CA ASP A 102 14.79 27.06 6.93
C ASP A 102 14.27 26.69 8.32
N VAL A 103 15.06 27.08 9.32
CA VAL A 103 14.70 27.03 10.74
C VAL A 103 13.78 28.21 11.01
N ASP A 104 12.49 28.05 10.71
CA ASP A 104 11.48 28.82 11.42
C ASP A 104 10.82 27.87 12.41
N ALA A 105 11.31 28.01 13.65
CA ALA A 105 10.70 27.45 14.82
C ALA A 105 9.33 28.10 15.04
N ASP A 106 8.45 27.31 15.67
CA ASP A 106 7.23 27.75 16.34
C ASP A 106 5.99 27.91 15.44
N GLU A 107 5.23 26.81 15.30
CA GLU A 107 3.91 26.73 15.93
C GLU A 107 3.46 25.26 15.99
N SER A 108 3.13 24.82 17.20
CA SER A 108 2.44 23.55 17.46
C SER A 108 1.11 23.52 16.70
N MET A 109 1.03 22.72 15.64
CA MET A 109 -0.24 22.49 14.93
C MET A 109 -1.05 21.37 15.59
N PRO A 110 -2.38 21.56 15.73
CA PRO A 110 -3.25 20.66 16.46
C PRO A 110 -3.52 19.39 15.66
N THR A 111 -3.46 18.27 16.36
CA THR A 111 -3.99 16.98 15.90
C THR A 111 -5.49 17.14 15.61
N PRO A 112 -6.03 16.65 14.49
CA PRO A 112 -7.46 16.64 14.28
C PRO A 112 -8.10 15.64 15.25
N GLN A 113 -8.54 16.12 16.41
CA GLN A 113 -9.45 15.39 17.27
C GLN A 113 -10.84 15.40 16.61
N ASN A 114 -11.24 14.24 16.07
CA ASN A 114 -12.63 13.97 15.75
C ASN A 114 -13.43 13.88 17.06
N THR A 115 -13.91 15.02 17.55
CA THR A 115 -14.98 15.09 18.56
C THR A 115 -16.30 15.35 17.85
N TYR A 116 -16.93 14.28 17.37
CA TYR A 116 -18.37 14.29 17.15
C TYR A 116 -19.04 14.28 18.53
N SER A 117 -19.52 15.45 18.95
CA SER A 117 -20.39 15.57 20.11
C SER A 117 -21.75 14.97 19.74
N ILE A 118 -22.02 13.77 20.23
CA ILE A 118 -23.36 13.20 20.27
C ILE A 118 -23.98 13.68 21.57
N ASP A 119 -25.01 14.51 21.46
CA ASP A 119 -25.85 14.96 22.58
C ASP A 119 -26.48 13.75 23.27
N ASN A 120 -26.10 13.53 24.53
CA ASN A 120 -26.75 12.61 25.44
C ASN A 120 -27.93 13.32 26.11
N ASN A 121 -29.14 12.82 25.88
CA ASN A 121 -30.25 13.10 26.76
C ASN A 121 -31.19 11.89 26.83
N GLU A 122 -30.87 10.91 27.69
CA GLU A 122 -31.86 10.28 28.56
C GLU A 122 -31.18 9.37 29.59
N SER A 123 -31.65 9.51 30.83
CA SER A 123 -31.11 8.88 32.02
C SER A 123 -31.66 7.47 32.17
N VAL A 124 -30.78 6.47 32.23
CA VAL A 124 -31.14 5.11 32.70
C VAL A 124 -30.07 4.63 33.69
N PRO A 125 -30.44 4.19 34.90
CA PRO A 125 -29.47 3.67 35.87
C PRO A 125 -29.15 2.21 35.52
N ILE A 126 -27.89 1.90 35.23
CA ILE A 126 -27.42 0.52 35.08
C ILE A 126 -26.47 0.19 36.21
N SER A 127 -26.88 -0.82 36.96
CA SER A 127 -26.21 -1.48 38.07
C SER A 127 -24.79 -1.93 37.71
N GLN A 128 -23.87 -1.76 38.66
CA GLN A 128 -22.50 -2.26 38.58
C GLN A 128 -22.48 -3.79 38.54
N GLU A 129 -22.29 -4.36 37.36
CA GLU A 129 -21.77 -5.72 37.21
C GLU A 129 -20.31 -5.67 36.74
N LYS A 130 -19.48 -6.41 37.46
CA LYS A 130 -18.07 -6.69 37.20
C LYS A 130 -17.91 -7.26 35.78
N TYR A 131 -17.34 -6.46 34.88
CA TYR A 131 -16.77 -7.00 33.64
C TYR A 131 -15.31 -7.38 33.88
N SER A 132 -15.07 -8.68 33.80
CA SER A 132 -13.75 -9.29 33.69
C SER A 132 -13.00 -8.74 32.48
N ALA A 133 -11.77 -8.30 32.69
CA ALA A 133 -10.84 -7.98 31.63
C ALA A 133 -10.44 -9.27 30.89
N ASP A 134 -11.13 -9.56 29.80
CA ASP A 134 -10.68 -10.51 28.78
C ASP A 134 -10.71 -9.80 27.43
N SER A 135 -9.83 -8.80 27.28
CA SER A 135 -9.62 -8.08 26.02
C SER A 135 -8.38 -8.66 25.36
N SER A 136 -8.50 -9.92 24.91
CA SER A 136 -7.66 -10.49 23.87
C SER A 136 -7.97 -9.76 22.55
N GLU A 137 -7.52 -8.51 22.41
CA GLU A 137 -7.47 -7.86 21.10
C GLU A 137 -6.47 -8.65 20.25
N ALA A 138 -7.00 -9.55 19.43
CA ALA A 138 -6.20 -10.31 18.48
C ALA A 138 -5.39 -9.34 17.63
N LEU A 139 -4.06 -9.45 17.70
CA LEU A 139 -3.13 -8.60 16.97
C LEU A 139 -3.34 -8.78 15.46
N LYS A 140 -4.10 -7.86 14.87
CA LYS A 140 -4.29 -7.80 13.42
C LYS A 140 -3.01 -7.30 12.78
N THR A 141 -2.49 -8.07 11.83
CA THR A 141 -1.27 -7.70 11.09
C THR A 141 -1.60 -7.49 9.62
N GLU A 142 -1.14 -6.39 9.06
CA GLU A 142 -1.40 -6.05 7.66
C GLU A 142 -0.33 -6.62 6.72
N PHE A 143 -0.74 -7.00 5.52
CA PHE A 143 0.16 -7.37 4.42
C PHE A 143 -0.45 -7.07 3.06
N ILE A 144 0.37 -7.09 2.02
CA ILE A 144 -0.04 -6.86 0.63
C ILE A 144 -0.02 -8.21 -0.10
N ALA A 145 -1.09 -8.51 -0.85
CA ALA A 145 -1.15 -9.64 -1.76
C ALA A 145 -1.35 -9.17 -3.20
N ARG A 146 -0.75 -9.86 -4.18
CA ARG A 146 -0.97 -9.64 -5.62
C ARG A 146 -0.87 -10.94 -6.38
N LYS A 147 -1.54 -11.06 -7.53
CA LYS A 147 -1.35 -12.23 -8.40
C LYS A 147 -0.05 -12.10 -9.20
N GLU A 148 0.52 -13.24 -9.55
CA GLU A 148 1.66 -13.30 -10.47
C GLU A 148 1.25 -12.68 -11.82
N ASN A 149 2.06 -11.74 -12.31
CA ASN A 149 1.85 -10.93 -13.53
C ASN A 149 0.78 -9.82 -13.44
N GLU A 150 0.07 -9.70 -12.33
CA GLU A 150 -0.80 -8.54 -12.10
C GLU A 150 -0.02 -7.43 -11.36
N LYS A 151 -0.25 -6.18 -11.79
CA LYS A 151 0.21 -4.99 -11.07
C LYS A 151 -0.73 -4.60 -9.92
N VAL A 152 -1.92 -5.20 -9.89
CA VAL A 152 -2.94 -4.92 -8.89
C VAL A 152 -2.53 -5.54 -7.57
N VAL A 153 -2.43 -4.71 -6.55
CA VAL A 153 -2.16 -5.12 -5.17
C VAL A 153 -3.46 -5.06 -4.36
N SER A 154 -3.56 -5.90 -3.34
CA SER A 154 -4.69 -5.94 -2.41
C SER A 154 -4.16 -5.95 -0.99
N GLN A 155 -4.63 -5.02 -0.16
CA GLN A 155 -4.35 -5.01 1.27
C GLN A 155 -5.14 -6.13 1.97
N CYS A 156 -4.43 -6.87 2.81
CA CYS A 156 -4.92 -8.04 3.50
C CYS A 156 -4.70 -7.87 5.00
N LEU A 157 -5.62 -8.41 5.81
CA LEU A 157 -5.53 -8.41 7.26
C LEU A 157 -5.44 -9.84 7.78
N LEU A 158 -4.38 -10.14 8.51
CA LEU A 158 -4.14 -11.44 9.12
C LEU A 158 -4.42 -11.37 10.62
N ASN A 159 -5.36 -12.19 11.08
CA ASN A 159 -5.71 -12.29 12.51
C ASN A 159 -4.93 -13.39 13.23
N GLU A 160 -4.45 -14.39 12.47
CA GLU A 160 -3.74 -15.56 12.98
C GLU A 160 -2.57 -15.88 12.07
N PHE A 161 -1.39 -16.16 12.63
CA PHE A 161 -0.20 -16.48 11.85
C PHE A 161 -0.17 -17.94 11.35
N THR A 162 -1.25 -18.34 10.69
CA THR A 162 -1.34 -19.66 10.03
C THR A 162 -1.43 -19.48 8.52
N LEU A 163 -0.90 -20.46 7.79
CA LEU A 163 -0.99 -20.53 6.33
C LEU A 163 -2.44 -20.61 5.88
N SER A 164 -3.29 -21.31 6.63
CA SER A 164 -4.72 -21.43 6.31
C SER A 164 -5.44 -20.08 6.38
N ALA A 165 -5.22 -19.31 7.45
CA ALA A 165 -5.77 -17.95 7.59
C ALA A 165 -5.24 -17.01 6.50
N MET A 166 -3.94 -17.09 6.21
CA MET A 166 -3.31 -16.30 5.17
C MET A 166 -3.89 -16.62 3.78
N LYS A 167 -4.03 -17.91 3.42
CA LYS A 167 -4.65 -18.33 2.15
C LYS A 167 -6.11 -17.92 2.03
N ALA A 168 -6.87 -18.02 3.12
CA ALA A 168 -8.28 -17.61 3.14
C ALA A 168 -8.44 -16.10 2.89
N GLU A 169 -7.62 -15.28 3.56
CA GLU A 169 -7.62 -13.83 3.35
C GLU A 169 -7.17 -13.46 1.93
N VAL A 170 -6.13 -14.12 1.43
CA VAL A 170 -5.68 -13.97 0.05
C VAL A 170 -6.77 -14.36 -0.95
N GLU A 171 -7.50 -15.44 -0.74
CA GLU A 171 -8.62 -15.85 -1.60
C GLU A 171 -9.70 -14.76 -1.63
N ARG A 172 -10.07 -14.25 -0.45
CA ARG A 172 -11.08 -13.21 -0.31
C ARG A 172 -10.72 -11.94 -1.09
N ARG A 173 -9.45 -11.56 -1.10
CA ARG A 173 -8.97 -10.33 -1.72
C ARG A 173 -8.64 -10.47 -3.20
N THR A 174 -8.00 -11.58 -3.60
CA THR A 174 -7.49 -11.79 -4.96
C THR A 174 -8.40 -12.64 -5.85
N ARG A 175 -9.41 -13.31 -5.25
CA ARG A 175 -10.31 -14.28 -5.90
C ARG A 175 -9.62 -15.56 -6.40
N VAL A 176 -8.36 -15.81 -6.01
CA VAL A 176 -7.67 -17.08 -6.28
C VAL A 176 -8.05 -18.09 -5.20
N LYS A 177 -8.60 -19.24 -5.58
CA LYS A 177 -9.02 -20.29 -4.62
C LYS A 177 -7.85 -20.84 -3.79
N ALA A 178 -8.02 -20.97 -2.48
CA ALA A 178 -6.98 -21.36 -1.52
C ALA A 178 -6.26 -22.67 -1.85
N ASP A 179 -6.99 -23.65 -2.40
CA ASP A 179 -6.47 -24.95 -2.86
C ASP A 179 -5.64 -24.85 -4.15
N ARG A 180 -5.76 -23.74 -4.88
CA ARG A 180 -5.03 -23.43 -6.11
C ARG A 180 -3.94 -22.38 -5.90
N GLN A 181 -3.77 -21.86 -4.68
CA GLN A 181 -2.74 -20.88 -4.36
C GLN A 181 -1.39 -21.53 -4.08
N VAL A 182 -0.34 -21.03 -4.74
CA VAL A 182 1.04 -21.11 -4.25
C VAL A 182 1.45 -19.71 -3.82
N LEU A 183 1.66 -19.54 -2.51
CA LEU A 183 2.08 -18.28 -1.93
C LEU A 183 3.61 -18.17 -1.97
N ARG A 184 4.09 -17.00 -2.36
CA ARG A 184 5.50 -16.64 -2.27
C ARG A 184 5.65 -15.25 -1.66
N GLN A 185 6.61 -15.07 -0.77
CA GLN A 185 7.01 -13.75 -0.32
C GLN A 185 7.98 -13.12 -1.32
N GLU A 186 7.74 -11.88 -1.69
CA GLU A 186 8.69 -11.05 -2.44
C GLU A 186 9.67 -10.38 -1.45
N ARG A 187 10.97 -10.65 -1.61
CA ARG A 187 12.04 -10.00 -0.83
C ARG A 187 13.18 -9.55 -1.71
N THR A 188 13.74 -8.39 -1.40
CA THR A 188 15.02 -7.93 -1.96
C THR A 188 16.15 -8.42 -1.07
N ILE A 189 17.01 -9.29 -1.59
CA ILE A 189 18.22 -9.79 -0.93
C ILE A 189 19.40 -9.40 -1.83
N ASP A 190 20.35 -8.63 -1.29
CA ASP A 190 21.52 -8.14 -2.01
C ASP A 190 21.17 -7.40 -3.33
N GLY A 191 20.13 -6.56 -3.28
CA GLY A 191 19.64 -5.80 -4.42
C GLY A 191 18.89 -6.63 -5.48
N LYS A 192 18.78 -7.95 -5.30
CA LYS A 192 18.07 -8.84 -6.20
C LYS A 192 16.71 -9.21 -5.61
N MET A 193 15.66 -9.10 -6.43
CA MET A 193 14.34 -9.62 -6.05
C MET A 193 14.34 -11.15 -6.05
N THR A 194 13.86 -11.72 -4.97
CA THR A 194 13.75 -13.15 -4.73
C THR A 194 12.34 -13.49 -4.28
N HIS A 195 11.85 -14.65 -4.70
CA HIS A 195 10.56 -15.18 -4.29
C HIS A 195 10.77 -16.38 -3.38
N ILE A 196 10.43 -16.23 -2.09
CA ILE A 196 10.55 -17.28 -1.08
C ILE A 196 9.20 -17.98 -0.98
N LYS A 197 9.16 -19.31 -1.14
CA LYS A 197 7.91 -20.07 -1.04
C LYS A 197 7.41 -20.09 0.41
N ILE A 198 6.08 -20.05 0.59
CA ILE A 198 5.43 -20.16 1.90
C ILE A 198 4.62 -21.46 1.88
N GLU A 199 5.06 -22.46 2.64
CA GLU A 199 4.48 -23.81 2.62
C GLU A 199 3.91 -24.24 3.96
N GLU A 200 4.37 -23.64 5.06
CA GLU A 200 4.03 -24.05 6.42
C GLU A 200 3.65 -22.85 7.30
N ASP A 201 2.98 -23.11 8.43
CA ASP A 201 2.59 -22.05 9.38
C ASP A 201 3.83 -21.36 9.97
N GLU A 202 4.92 -22.11 10.17
CA GLU A 202 6.19 -21.56 10.64
C GLU A 202 6.77 -20.50 9.68
N ASP A 203 6.59 -20.68 8.37
CA ASP A 203 7.01 -19.68 7.39
C ASP A 203 6.23 -18.37 7.60
N VAL A 204 4.91 -18.46 7.80
CA VAL A 204 4.04 -17.30 8.02
C VAL A 204 4.49 -16.55 9.27
N GLU A 205 4.66 -17.25 10.39
CA GLU A 205 5.16 -16.65 11.63
C GLU A 205 6.52 -15.97 11.43
N ASN A 206 7.47 -16.65 10.79
CA ASN A 206 8.81 -16.12 10.58
C ASN A 206 8.81 -14.88 9.69
N ILE A 207 7.97 -14.86 8.66
CA ILE A 207 7.79 -13.71 7.78
C ILE A 207 7.34 -12.48 8.57
N PHE A 208 6.31 -12.62 9.39
CA PHE A 208 5.76 -11.51 10.16
C PHE A 208 6.65 -11.09 11.33
N LYS A 209 7.32 -12.02 12.01
CA LYS A 209 8.32 -11.71 13.05
C LYS A 209 9.49 -10.88 12.48
N ILE A 210 10.03 -11.29 11.33
CA ILE A 210 11.11 -10.56 10.65
C ILE A 210 10.63 -9.19 10.17
N ALA A 211 9.43 -9.12 9.58
CA ALA A 211 8.84 -7.87 9.09
C ALA A 211 8.60 -6.88 10.22
N ALA A 212 8.08 -7.32 11.36
CA ALA A 212 7.89 -6.48 12.55
C ALA A 212 9.24 -5.96 13.06
N LYS A 213 10.26 -6.84 13.19
CA LYS A 213 11.60 -6.47 13.67
C LYS A 213 12.29 -5.44 12.76
N LYS A 214 12.17 -5.62 11.44
CA LYS A 214 12.82 -4.75 10.44
C LYS A 214 11.93 -3.60 9.94
N LYS A 215 10.70 -3.51 10.45
CA LYS A 215 9.67 -2.55 10.03
C LYS A 215 9.37 -2.58 8.52
N TYR A 216 9.40 -3.75 7.90
CA TYR A 216 9.09 -3.93 6.47
C TYR A 216 7.64 -4.32 6.23
N VAL A 217 7.12 -3.96 5.07
CA VAL A 217 5.81 -4.42 4.58
C VAL A 217 5.98 -5.79 3.94
N VAL A 218 5.09 -6.73 4.27
CA VAL A 218 5.09 -8.08 3.69
C VAL A 218 4.33 -8.04 2.35
N VAL A 219 5.00 -8.41 1.26
CA VAL A 219 4.39 -8.56 -0.07
C VAL A 219 4.33 -10.03 -0.43
N VAL A 220 3.12 -10.50 -0.76
CA VAL A 220 2.79 -11.89 -1.06
C VAL A 220 2.36 -11.98 -2.51
N VAL A 221 3.10 -12.75 -3.30
CA VAL A 221 2.77 -13.08 -4.68
C VAL A 221 2.01 -14.41 -4.69
N VAL A 222 0.86 -14.39 -5.32
CA VAL A 222 -0.05 -15.52 -5.42
C VAL A 222 0.02 -16.08 -6.83
N ILE A 223 0.45 -17.32 -6.94
CA ILE A 223 0.48 -18.06 -8.21
C ILE A 223 -0.72 -18.98 -8.23
N GLU A 224 -1.60 -18.81 -9.23
CA GLU A 224 -2.75 -19.68 -9.44
C GLU A 224 -2.33 -20.93 -10.20
N GLN A 225 -2.42 -22.10 -9.56
CA GLN A 225 -2.17 -23.37 -10.22
C GLN A 225 -3.35 -23.75 -11.14
N SER A 226 -3.01 -24.33 -12.30
CA SER A 226 -4.01 -24.93 -13.17
C SER A 226 -4.58 -26.19 -12.49
N PRO A 227 -5.86 -26.53 -12.71
CA PRO A 227 -6.45 -27.75 -12.16
C PRO A 227 -5.67 -29.04 -12.51
N GLU A 228 -4.97 -29.03 -13.65
CA GLU A 228 -4.18 -30.16 -14.15
C GLU A 228 -2.88 -30.38 -13.37
N SER A 229 -2.27 -29.31 -12.85
CA SER A 229 -1.02 -29.40 -12.09
C SER A 229 -1.25 -29.96 -10.68
N VAL A 230 -2.40 -29.66 -10.07
CA VAL A 230 -2.79 -30.20 -8.75
C VAL A 230 -2.95 -31.73 -8.79
N LYS A 231 -3.53 -32.29 -9.86
CA LYS A 231 -3.73 -33.75 -10.00
C LYS A 231 -2.42 -34.54 -10.03
N LYS A 232 -1.34 -33.97 -10.59
CA LYS A 232 -0.03 -34.65 -10.66
C LYS A 232 0.63 -34.79 -9.29
N LEU A 233 0.44 -33.86 -8.36
CA LEU A 233 1.01 -33.96 -7.01
C LEU A 233 0.32 -35.01 -6.13
N SER A 234 -1.00 -35.21 -6.30
CA SER A 234 -1.75 -36.20 -5.50
C SER A 234 -1.36 -37.66 -5.80
N LYS A 235 -0.87 -37.96 -7.01
CA LYS A 235 -0.57 -39.33 -7.42
C LYS A 235 0.78 -39.86 -6.94
N THR A 236 1.73 -38.97 -6.60
CA THR A 236 3.09 -39.39 -6.23
C THR A 236 3.23 -39.74 -4.74
N LYS A 237 2.29 -39.33 -3.88
CA LYS A 237 2.35 -39.59 -2.42
C LYS A 237 1.80 -40.96 -1.99
N CYS A 238 1.22 -41.76 -2.89
CA CYS A 238 0.61 -43.06 -2.55
C CYS A 238 1.43 -44.29 -2.96
N THR A 239 2.69 -44.15 -3.36
CA THR A 239 3.50 -45.27 -3.86
C THR A 239 4.70 -45.56 -2.95
N HIS A 240 4.45 -45.85 -1.68
CA HIS A 240 5.36 -46.63 -0.83
C HIS A 240 4.59 -47.20 0.36
N MET A 241 4.01 -48.38 0.15
CA MET A 241 3.83 -49.41 1.18
C MET A 241 4.56 -50.66 0.70
#